data_AF-A0A3M7PZH2-F1
#
_entry.id   AF-A0A3M7PZH2-F1
#
_cell.length_a   1.000
_cell.length_b   1.000
_cell.length_c   1.000
_cell.angle_alpha   90.00
_cell.angle_beta   90.00
_cell.angle_gamma   90.00
#
_symmetry.space_group_name_H-M   'P 1'
#
loop_
_entity.id
_entity.type
_entity.pdbx_description
1 polymer ?
#
loop_
_entity_poly.entity_id
_entity_poly.type
_entity_poly.pdbx_seq_one_letter_code
_entity_poly.pdbx_strand_id
1 'polypeptide(L)'
;PLSSTNELFDIVGPVCESGDFLGKDRLLQIPTNLNDNHVYLAIMDVGAYCSSMALNYNIHTKPAEVFIEEIHDTNEKITKNEYFLTRNPESLEDVMACFTEF
;
A
#
# COMPACT_ATOMS: atom_id res chain seq x y z
N PRO A 1 25.88 0.94 -11.10
CA PRO A 1 24.49 0.66 -11.50
C PRO A 1 24.08 -0.73 -11.02
N LEU A 2 23.06 -0.83 -10.15
CA LEU A 2 22.48 -2.13 -9.77
C LEU A 2 21.95 -2.80 -11.04
N SER A 3 22.40 -4.02 -11.35
CA SER A 3 21.90 -4.75 -12.52
C SER A 3 20.52 -5.32 -12.19
N SER A 4 19.44 -4.72 -12.66
CA SER A 4 18.09 -5.28 -12.55
C SER A 4 17.82 -6.22 -13.73
N THR A 5 17.33 -7.42 -13.46
CA THR A 5 16.79 -8.33 -14.47
C THR A 5 15.27 -8.13 -14.58
N ASN A 6 14.76 -8.11 -15.81
CA ASN A 6 13.32 -8.10 -16.07
C ASN A 6 12.82 -9.54 -15.93
N GLU A 7 11.99 -9.80 -14.93
CA GLU A 7 11.42 -11.12 -14.66
C GLU A 7 9.91 -11.02 -14.45
N LEU A 8 9.19 -12.10 -14.77
CA LEU A 8 7.75 -12.20 -14.58
C LEU A 8 7.43 -12.67 -13.17
N PHE A 9 6.54 -11.94 -12.50
CA PHE A 9 6.10 -12.24 -11.14
C PHE A 9 4.59 -12.19 -11.02
N ASP A 10 4.06 -13.11 -10.21
CA ASP A 10 2.75 -12.94 -9.61
C ASP A 10 2.90 -12.19 -8.28
N ILE A 11 2.10 -11.14 -8.11
CA ILE A 11 2.08 -10.30 -6.90
C ILE A 11 0.91 -10.77 -6.04
N VAL A 12 1.24 -11.36 -4.90
CA VAL A 12 0.29 -11.95 -3.95
C VAL A 12 0.37 -11.26 -2.60
N GLY A 13 -0.74 -11.27 -1.87
CA GLY A 13 -0.77 -10.83 -0.47
C GLY A 13 -0.48 -11.98 0.51
N PRO A 14 -0.55 -11.70 1.82
CA PRO A 14 -0.29 -12.67 2.88
C PRO A 14 -1.54 -13.46 3.31
N VAL A 15 -2.67 -13.28 2.64
CA VAL A 15 -3.93 -13.91 3.05
C VAL A 15 -3.93 -15.39 2.63
N CYS A 16 -4.62 -16.25 3.39
CA CYS A 16 -4.53 -17.71 3.22
C CYS A 16 -5.29 -18.26 2.01
N GLU A 17 -6.02 -17.44 1.25
CA GLU A 17 -6.75 -17.88 0.08
C GLU A 17 -5.88 -17.86 -1.17
N SER A 18 -6.07 -18.88 -2.00
CA SER A 18 -5.49 -18.91 -3.35
C SER A 18 -6.01 -17.79 -4.27
N GLY A 19 -6.95 -16.96 -3.82
CA GLY A 19 -7.47 -15.82 -4.56
C GLY A 19 -6.73 -14.52 -4.30
N ASP A 20 -5.82 -14.47 -3.32
CA ASP A 20 -5.14 -13.24 -2.88
C ASP A 20 -4.03 -12.80 -3.85
N PHE A 21 -4.44 -12.35 -5.03
CA PHE A 21 -3.59 -11.80 -6.07
C PHE A 21 -3.86 -10.31 -6.26
N LEU A 22 -2.80 -9.50 -6.23
CA LEU A 22 -2.82 -8.08 -6.57
C LEU A 22 -2.48 -7.86 -8.06
N GLY A 23 -1.80 -8.82 -8.68
CA GLY A 23 -1.53 -8.84 -10.12
C GLY A 23 -0.86 -10.13 -10.54
N LYS A 24 -1.10 -10.58 -11.78
CA LYS A 24 -0.47 -11.77 -12.35
C LYS A 24 0.42 -11.41 -13.53
N ASP A 25 1.44 -12.23 -13.77
CA ASP A 25 2.36 -12.11 -14.92
C ASP A 25 2.92 -10.68 -15.08
N ARG A 26 3.31 -10.04 -13.97
CA ARG A 26 3.85 -8.69 -13.96
C ARG A 26 5.34 -8.70 -14.24
N LEU A 27 5.76 -8.06 -15.32
CA LEU A 27 7.17 -7.86 -15.62
C LEU A 27 7.75 -6.77 -14.71
N LEU A 28 8.63 -7.14 -13.79
CA LEU A 28 9.23 -6.22 -12.82
C LEU A 28 10.76 -6.27 -12.87
N GLN A 29 11.35 -5.14 -12.49
CA GLN A 29 12.78 -4.99 -12.27
C GLN A 29 13.06 -5.00 -10.78
N ILE A 30 13.64 -6.10 -10.28
CA ILE A 30 14.02 -6.19 -8.88
C ILE A 30 15.52 -5.86 -8.75
N PRO A 31 15.92 -4.99 -7.81
CA PRO A 31 17.32 -4.75 -7.53
C PRO A 31 18.01 -6.05 -7.06
N THR A 32 19.13 -6.42 -7.69
CA THR A 32 19.89 -7.65 -7.39
C THR A 32 20.60 -7.66 -6.03
N ASN A 33 20.68 -6.52 -5.34
CA ASN A 33 21.30 -6.42 -4.03
C ASN A 33 20.29 -5.87 -3.02
N LEU A 34 19.55 -6.78 -2.40
CA LEU A 34 18.52 -6.50 -1.38
C LEU A 34 19.11 -6.39 0.03
N ASN A 35 20.44 -6.40 0.19
CA ASN A 35 21.08 -6.65 1.49
C ASN A 35 20.93 -5.50 2.50
N ASP A 36 20.29 -4.37 2.17
CA ASP A 36 20.04 -3.27 3.13
C ASP A 36 18.83 -2.37 2.81
N ASN A 37 18.04 -2.66 1.76
CA ASN A 37 16.98 -1.75 1.30
C ASN A 37 15.60 -2.42 1.31
N HIS A 38 14.62 -1.74 1.92
CA HIS A 38 13.21 -2.03 1.71
C HIS A 38 12.84 -1.70 0.26
N VAL A 39 12.25 -2.66 -0.44
CA VAL A 39 11.66 -2.45 -1.77
C VAL A 39 10.17 -2.21 -1.60
N TYR A 40 9.69 -1.11 -2.16
CA TYR A 40 8.27 -0.75 -2.14
C TYR A 40 7.67 -0.93 -3.53
N LEU A 41 6.43 -1.40 -3.56
CA LEU A 41 5.60 -1.49 -4.76
C LEU A 41 4.40 -0.57 -4.59
N ALA A 42 4.05 0.16 -5.65
CA ALA A 42 2.82 0.94 -5.71
C ALA A 42 1.81 0.24 -6.63
N ILE A 43 0.58 0.11 -6.16
CA ILE A 43 -0.56 -0.32 -6.98
C ILE A 43 -1.30 0.94 -7.40
N MET A 44 -1.40 1.14 -8.71
CA MET A 44 -2.04 2.32 -9.29
C MET A 44 -3.57 2.17 -9.30
N ASP A 45 -4.28 3.29 -9.45
CA ASP A 45 -5.73 3.35 -9.68
C ASP A 45 -6.59 2.75 -8.54
N VAL A 46 -6.08 2.77 -7.32
CA VAL A 46 -6.75 2.25 -6.11
C VAL A 46 -7.64 3.27 -5.39
N GLY A 47 -7.94 4.40 -6.03
CA GLY A 47 -8.72 5.50 -5.43
C GLY A 47 -10.21 5.22 -5.27
N ALA A 48 -10.76 4.24 -5.99
CA ALA A 48 -12.17 3.86 -5.93
C ALA A 48 -12.30 2.36 -5.63
N TYR A 49 -13.28 1.99 -4.79
CA TYR A 49 -13.64 0.61 -4.44
C TYR A 49 -12.56 -0.24 -3.75
N CYS A 50 -11.37 0.30 -3.43
CA CYS A 50 -10.35 -0.42 -2.68
C CYS A 50 -10.56 -0.28 -1.17
N SER A 51 -10.21 0.88 -0.58
CA SER A 51 -10.35 1.05 0.87
C SER A 51 -11.80 0.96 1.35
N SER A 52 -12.75 1.42 0.54
CA SER A 52 -14.19 1.31 0.86
C SER A 52 -14.72 -0.12 0.91
N MET A 53 -13.98 -1.09 0.35
CA MET A 53 -14.31 -2.52 0.39
C MET A 53 -13.32 -3.31 1.25
N ALA A 54 -12.40 -2.65 1.95
CA ALA A 54 -11.42 -3.32 2.79
C ALA A 54 -12.07 -3.98 4.02
N LEU A 55 -11.60 -5.18 4.35
CA LEU A 55 -12.08 -6.00 5.46
C LEU A 55 -10.92 -6.36 6.38
N ASN A 56 -11.22 -6.62 7.65
CA ASN A 56 -10.26 -7.16 8.62
C ASN A 56 -10.13 -8.69 8.54
N TYR A 57 -10.28 -9.24 7.33
CA TYR A 57 -10.12 -10.68 7.11
C TYR A 57 -8.70 -11.10 7.52
N ASN A 58 -8.57 -12.27 8.15
CA ASN A 58 -7.33 -12.71 8.80
C ASN A 58 -6.73 -11.73 9.83
N ILE A 59 -7.57 -10.88 10.46
CA ILE A 59 -7.13 -9.91 11.48
C ILE A 59 -6.12 -8.91 10.91
N HIS A 60 -6.15 -8.68 9.59
CA HIS A 60 -5.31 -7.67 8.98
C HIS A 60 -5.90 -6.29 9.31
N THR A 61 -5.18 -5.48 10.07
CA THR A 61 -5.64 -4.13 10.42
C THR A 61 -5.60 -3.24 9.18
N LYS A 62 -6.61 -2.39 9.02
CA LYS A 62 -6.63 -1.51 7.85
C LYS A 62 -5.53 -0.45 7.99
N PRO A 63 -4.83 -0.11 6.89
CA PRO A 63 -3.70 0.79 6.93
C PRO A 63 -4.13 2.26 7.16
N ALA A 64 -3.14 3.09 7.45
CA ALA A 64 -3.27 4.53 7.41
C ALA A 64 -3.56 5.02 5.98
N GLU A 65 -4.31 6.12 5.86
CA GLU A 65 -4.50 6.82 4.60
C GLU A 65 -3.92 8.22 4.69
N VAL A 66 -3.15 8.61 3.67
CA VAL A 66 -2.48 9.91 3.61
C VAL A 66 -2.89 10.61 2.33
N PHE A 67 -3.37 11.85 2.47
CA PHE A 67 -3.58 12.76 1.36
C PHE A 67 -2.34 13.62 1.15
N ILE A 68 -1.96 13.81 -0.10
CA ILE A 68 -0.81 14.63 -0.49
C ILE A 68 -1.34 15.84 -1.26
N GLU A 69 -1.06 17.03 -0.74
CA GLU A 69 -1.36 18.29 -1.42
C GLU A 69 -0.08 18.84 -2.03
N GLU A 70 -0.11 19.07 -3.34
CA GLU A 70 0.97 19.74 -4.05
C GLU A 70 0.77 21.26 -3.95
N ILE A 71 1.74 21.95 -3.36
CA ILE A 71 1.75 23.40 -3.29
C ILE A 71 2.50 23.92 -4.51
N HIS A 72 1.76 24.64 -5.35
CA HIS A 72 2.29 25.24 -6.57
C HIS A 72 2.68 26.71 -6.35
N ASP A 73 3.73 27.16 -7.03
CA ASP A 73 4.03 28.58 -7.14
C ASP A 73 3.07 29.28 -8.12
N THR A 74 3.26 30.59 -8.31
CA THR A 74 2.46 31.39 -9.26
C THR A 74 2.60 30.95 -10.72
N ASN A 75 3.58 30.09 -11.05
CA ASN A 75 3.82 29.54 -12.38
C ASN A 75 3.41 28.05 -12.46
N GLU A 76 2.56 27.58 -11.55
CA GLU A 76 2.08 26.19 -11.45
C GLU A 76 3.18 25.15 -11.20
N LYS A 77 4.38 25.58 -10.78
CA LYS A 77 5.46 24.65 -10.45
C LYS A 77 5.29 24.13 -9.03
N ILE A 78 5.31 22.81 -8.88
CA ILE A 78 5.30 22.16 -7.56
C ILE A 78 6.53 22.62 -6.79
N THR A 79 6.30 23.22 -5.64
CA THR A 79 7.34 23.80 -4.77
C THR A 79 7.51 22.98 -3.50
N LYS A 80 6.41 22.40 -2.99
CA LYS A 80 6.39 21.61 -1.77
C LYS A 80 5.21 20.64 -1.81
N ASN A 81 5.37 19.48 -1.19
CA ASN A 81 4.26 18.59 -0.87
C ASN A 81 3.95 18.68 0.62
N GLU A 82 2.67 18.82 0.94
CA GLU A 82 2.16 18.67 2.30
C GLU A 82 1.39 17.36 2.43
N TYR A 83 1.53 16.71 3.58
CA TYR A 83 1.02 15.37 3.83
C TYR A 83 0.03 15.44 4.99
N PHE A 84 -1.17 14.92 4.78
CA PHE A 84 -2.24 14.93 5.76
C PHE A 84 -2.71 13.51 6.02
N LEU A 85 -2.69 13.09 7.27
CA LEU A 85 -3.27 11.81 7.66
C LEU A 85 -4.80 11.93 7.63
N THR A 86 -5.44 11.26 6.67
CA THR A 86 -6.90 11.28 6.50
C THR A 86 -7.59 10.15 7.24
N ARG A 87 -6.89 9.02 7.44
CA ARG A 87 -7.34 7.92 8.30
C ARG A 87 -6.19 7.38 9.12
N ASN A 88 -6.41 7.24 10.43
CA ASN A 88 -5.50 6.51 11.30
C ASN A 88 -5.46 5.03 10.90
N PRO A 89 -4.30 4.35 11.04
CA PRO A 89 -4.26 2.89 10.93
C PRO A 89 -5.08 2.28 12.06
N GLU A 90 -5.74 1.16 11.79
CA GLU A 90 -6.39 0.39 12.85
C GLU A 90 -5.34 -0.35 13.70
N SER A 91 -5.63 -0.46 14.99
CA SER A 91 -4.93 -1.30 15.95
C SER A 91 -5.62 -2.65 16.11
N LEU A 92 -4.98 -3.59 16.81
CA LEU A 92 -5.61 -4.88 17.12
C LEU A 92 -6.79 -4.69 18.10
N GLU A 93 -6.65 -3.73 19.01
CA GLU A 93 -7.69 -3.31 19.95
C GLU A 93 -8.93 -2.82 19.21
N ASP A 94 -8.77 -2.04 18.13
CA ASP A 94 -9.89 -1.56 17.31
C ASP A 94 -10.67 -2.73 16.67
N VAL A 95 -9.96 -3.75 16.18
CA VAL A 95 -10.58 -4.96 15.61
C VAL A 95 -11.34 -5.76 16.68
N MET A 96 -10.85 -5.75 17.92
CA MET A 96 -11.44 -6.49 19.03
C MET A 96 -12.50 -5.68 19.82
N ALA A 97 -12.63 -4.38 19.58
CA ALA A 97 -13.46 -3.48 20.37
C ALA A 97 -14.94 -3.89 20.42
N CYS A 98 -15.46 -4.53 19.36
CA CYS A 98 -16.83 -5.03 19.35
C CYS A 98 -17.08 -6.19 20.34
N PHE A 99 -16.03 -6.79 20.91
CA PHE A 99 -16.12 -7.91 21.85
C PHE A 99 -15.85 -7.50 23.31
N THR A 100 -15.48 -6.24 23.56
CA THR A 100 -15.06 -5.78 24.90
C THR A 100 -16.20 -5.26 25.78
N GLU A 101 -17.44 -5.21 25.29
CA GLU A 101 -18.61 -4.71 26.04
C GLU A 101 -19.47 -5.80 26.73
N PHE A 102 -18.87 -6.91 27.17
CA PHE A 102 -19.55 -7.94 27.97
C PHE A 102 -18.89 -8.14 29.35
#